data_AF-A0A1C4ZTM1-F1
#
_entry.id   AF-A0A1C4ZTM1-F1
#
_cell.length_a   1.000
_cell.length_b   1.000
_cell.length_c   1.000
_cell.angle_alpha   90.00
_cell.angle_beta   90.00
_cell.angle_gamma   90.00
#
_symmetry.space_group_name_H-M   'P 1'
#
loop_
_entity.id
_entity.type
_entity.pdbx_description
1 polymer ?
#
loop_
_entity_poly.entity_id
_entity_poly.type
_entity_poly.pdbx_seq_one_letter_code
_entity_poly.pdbx_strand_id
1 'polypeptide(L)'
;MPVGFADGAVDAGGLDLVGDLRRVVGWPARAGSVSGVVSWPVGVVGSGVVVVAGLVGVLARYTGQSEVVLGLAGGGVVRVDVAGDPGFGELAGRVGAALATPVADGRVDRVVVGLADGPVDAVGPDVVDAGLTVWVAGDGSGLRVDFAVEEFSAGWVRGFVDAVVTLVAVGVGEPGRGLSGLTLVSGVERERLLGWGRGPVR
;
A
#
# COMPACT_ATOMS: atom_id res chain seq x y z
N MET A 1 -12.50 -39.50 51.76
CA MET A 1 -12.87 -38.92 50.45
C MET A 1 -14.34 -38.54 50.53
N PRO A 2 -14.76 -37.30 50.18
CA PRO A 2 -14.23 -36.51 49.08
C PRO A 2 -13.51 -35.22 49.48
N VAL A 3 -12.75 -34.75 48.50
CA VAL A 3 -11.96 -33.53 48.40
C VAL A 3 -12.86 -32.30 48.24
N GLY A 4 -12.59 -31.26 49.04
CA GLY A 4 -13.11 -29.92 48.81
C GLY A 4 -11.95 -29.03 48.38
N PHE A 5 -11.89 -28.71 47.09
CA PHE A 5 -10.86 -27.90 46.48
C PHE A 5 -10.87 -26.49 47.09
N ALA A 6 -9.68 -26.01 47.50
CA ALA A 6 -9.44 -24.59 47.60
C ALA A 6 -9.57 -24.02 46.18
N ASP A 7 -10.60 -23.21 45.95
CA ASP A 7 -10.61 -22.31 44.80
C ASP A 7 -10.39 -20.91 45.32
N GLY A 8 -9.27 -20.34 44.90
CA GLY A 8 -8.84 -19.01 45.28
C GLY A 8 -9.90 -18.01 44.84
N ALA A 9 -10.08 -16.98 45.65
CA ALA A 9 -10.74 -15.77 45.21
C ALA A 9 -10.04 -15.28 43.94
N VAL A 10 -10.69 -15.49 42.79
CA VAL A 10 -10.39 -14.71 41.60
C VAL A 10 -10.72 -13.29 41.96
N ASP A 11 -9.69 -12.46 42.08
CA ASP A 11 -9.84 -11.02 42.08
C ASP A 11 -10.67 -10.67 40.85
N ALA A 12 -11.93 -10.28 41.07
CA ALA A 12 -12.76 -9.65 40.06
C ALA A 12 -12.17 -8.25 39.84
N GLY A 13 -11.01 -8.22 39.17
CA GLY A 13 -10.41 -7.01 38.65
C GLY A 13 -11.46 -6.34 37.78
N GLY A 14 -11.89 -5.16 38.21
CA GLY A 14 -12.91 -4.38 37.53
C GLY A 14 -12.54 -4.22 36.05
N LEU A 15 -13.44 -4.69 35.19
CA LEU A 15 -13.39 -4.39 33.77
C LEU A 15 -13.50 -2.86 33.63
N ASP A 16 -12.37 -2.19 33.43
CA ASP A 16 -12.36 -0.80 33.01
C ASP A 16 -12.79 -0.76 31.54
N LEU A 17 -14.11 -0.72 31.34
CA LEU A 17 -14.76 -0.70 30.02
C LEU A 17 -14.25 0.45 29.13
N VAL A 18 -13.64 1.50 29.70
CA VAL A 18 -13.13 2.65 28.94
C VAL A 18 -11.63 2.49 28.63
N GLY A 19 -10.88 1.85 29.52
CA GLY A 19 -9.47 1.47 29.31
C GLY A 19 -9.29 0.32 28.33
N ASP A 20 -10.15 -0.70 28.37
CA ASP A 20 -10.08 -1.88 27.50
C ASP A 20 -10.53 -1.60 26.06
N LEU A 21 -11.42 -0.62 25.84
CA LEU A 21 -11.75 -0.14 24.48
C LEU A 21 -10.58 0.57 23.80
N ARG A 22 -9.55 0.99 24.55
CA ARG A 22 -8.31 1.57 24.00
C ARG A 22 -7.21 0.54 23.77
N ARG A 23 -7.44 -0.73 24.11
CA ARG A 23 -6.59 -1.89 23.78
C ARG A 23 -7.27 -2.79 22.75
N VAL A 24 -7.66 -2.23 21.61
CA VAL A 24 -7.93 -3.03 20.40
C VAL A 24 -6.57 -3.50 19.86
N VAL A 25 -6.03 -4.54 20.49
CA VAL A 25 -4.80 -5.22 20.07
C VAL A 25 -5.19 -6.22 18.98
N GLY A 26 -5.20 -5.75 17.73
CA GLY A 26 -5.45 -6.57 16.55
C GLY A 26 -6.82 -6.33 15.93
N TRP A 27 -6.88 -5.38 15.01
CA TRP A 27 -7.96 -5.22 14.06
C TRP A 27 -7.90 -6.38 13.06
N PRO A 28 -9.02 -7.09 12.80
CA PRO A 28 -9.38 -7.36 11.41
C PRO A 28 -10.62 -6.56 10.98
N ALA A 29 -10.51 -5.74 9.93
CA ALA A 29 -11.64 -5.09 9.24
C ALA A 29 -12.26 -6.03 8.22
N ARG A 30 -13.48 -5.73 7.76
CA ARG A 30 -13.96 -6.32 6.51
C ARG A 30 -13.10 -5.82 5.36
N ALA A 31 -12.72 -6.73 4.50
CA ALA A 31 -11.83 -6.42 3.39
C ALA A 31 -12.61 -6.14 2.10
N GLY A 32 -12.13 -5.15 1.35
CA GLY A 32 -12.36 -5.04 -0.08
C GLY A 32 -11.03 -5.23 -0.81
N SER A 33 -11.09 -5.60 -2.08
CA SER A 33 -9.89 -5.77 -2.91
C SER A 33 -10.05 -5.08 -4.26
N VAL A 34 -8.98 -4.43 -4.70
CA VAL A 34 -8.86 -3.90 -6.07
C VAL A 34 -7.51 -4.33 -6.63
N SER A 35 -7.51 -4.88 -7.84
CA SER A 35 -6.30 -5.21 -8.58
C SER A 35 -6.09 -4.27 -9.77
N GLY A 36 -4.83 -4.15 -10.17
CA GLY A 36 -4.39 -3.41 -11.35
C GLY A 36 -3.31 -4.18 -12.08
N VAL A 37 -3.40 -4.20 -13.41
CA VAL A 37 -2.40 -4.80 -14.29
C VAL A 37 -1.39 -3.73 -14.70
N VAL A 38 -0.11 -4.08 -14.67
CA VAL A 38 0.97 -3.21 -15.13
C VAL A 38 1.40 -3.67 -16.51
N SER A 39 1.32 -2.77 -17.48
CA SER A 39 1.81 -3.02 -18.84
C SER A 39 3.22 -2.48 -18.99
N TRP A 40 4.09 -3.28 -19.60
CA TRP A 40 5.49 -2.96 -19.80
C TRP A 40 5.77 -2.64 -21.27
N PRO A 41 6.64 -1.65 -21.56
CA PRO A 41 7.11 -1.42 -22.92
C PRO A 41 7.77 -2.67 -23.51
N VAL A 42 7.66 -2.84 -24.83
CA VAL A 42 8.29 -3.96 -25.53
C VAL A 42 9.79 -4.00 -25.26
N GLY A 43 10.29 -5.18 -24.89
CA GLY A 43 11.71 -5.40 -24.57
C GLY A 43 12.12 -5.01 -23.14
N VAL A 44 11.21 -4.50 -22.31
CA VAL A 44 11.46 -4.26 -20.88
C VAL A 44 10.94 -5.45 -20.07
N VAL A 45 11.81 -6.01 -19.22
CA VAL A 45 11.41 -7.04 -18.25
C VAL A 45 10.78 -6.35 -17.04
N GLY A 46 9.57 -6.77 -16.69
CA GLY A 46 8.87 -6.25 -15.51
C GLY A 46 9.58 -6.62 -14.20
N SER A 47 9.34 -5.82 -13.17
CA SER A 47 9.87 -6.06 -11.84
C SER A 47 8.94 -5.52 -10.76
N GLY A 48 8.65 -6.34 -9.76
CA GLY A 48 7.88 -5.94 -8.59
C GLY A 48 8.52 -4.77 -7.84
N VAL A 49 9.86 -4.68 -7.81
CA VAL A 49 10.59 -3.55 -7.20
C VAL A 49 10.22 -2.22 -7.86
N VAL A 50 10.08 -2.20 -9.18
CA VAL A 50 9.71 -1.01 -9.94
C VAL A 50 8.25 -0.63 -9.66
N VAL A 51 7.36 -1.61 -9.47
CA VAL A 51 5.97 -1.35 -9.06
C VAL A 51 5.92 -0.78 -7.63
N VAL A 52 6.73 -1.31 -6.71
CA VAL A 52 6.89 -0.74 -5.35
C VAL A 52 7.44 0.68 -5.40
N ALA A 53 8.33 1.01 -6.34
CA ALA A 53 8.78 2.38 -6.56
C ALA A 53 7.65 3.30 -7.02
N GLY A 54 6.77 2.83 -7.91
CA GLY A 54 5.53 3.53 -8.26
C GLY A 54 4.63 3.79 -7.04
N LEU A 55 4.44 2.77 -6.20
CA LEU A 55 3.69 2.88 -4.94
C LEU A 55 4.28 3.97 -4.02
N VAL A 56 5.59 3.92 -3.78
CA VAL A 56 6.30 4.92 -2.97
C VAL A 56 6.14 6.32 -3.54
N GLY A 57 6.28 6.49 -4.87
CA GLY A 57 6.11 7.77 -5.53
C GLY A 57 4.70 8.36 -5.37
N VAL A 58 3.65 7.54 -5.46
CA VAL A 58 2.27 7.97 -5.21
C VAL A 58 2.07 8.36 -3.75
N LEU A 59 2.57 7.56 -2.81
CA LEU A 59 2.46 7.86 -1.37
C LEU A 59 3.19 9.15 -1.00
N ALA A 60 4.40 9.35 -1.53
CA ALA A 60 5.16 10.59 -1.35
C ALA A 60 4.36 11.81 -1.83
N ARG A 61 3.72 11.70 -3.00
CA ARG A 61 2.87 12.75 -3.57
C ARG A 61 1.60 13.03 -2.77
N TYR A 62 0.95 11.99 -2.24
CA TYR A 62 -0.29 12.15 -1.48
C TYR A 62 -0.06 12.68 -0.06
N THR A 63 1.07 12.33 0.54
CA THR A 63 1.39 12.67 1.93
C THR A 63 2.32 13.87 2.07
N GLY A 64 3.01 14.27 1.00
CA GLY A 64 4.01 15.34 0.99
C GLY A 64 5.25 15.03 1.84
N GLN A 65 5.45 13.78 2.24
CA GLN A 65 6.57 13.39 3.09
C GLN A 65 7.86 13.24 2.29
N SER A 66 9.00 13.57 2.91
CA SER A 66 10.34 13.35 2.35
C SER A 66 10.87 11.94 2.59
N GLU A 67 10.23 11.15 3.46
CA GLU A 67 10.53 9.74 3.70
C GLU A 67 9.21 8.97 3.71
N VAL A 68 9.16 7.84 3.00
CA VAL A 68 8.01 6.93 3.00
C VAL A 68 8.40 5.66 3.75
N VAL A 69 7.56 5.29 4.72
CA VAL A 69 7.77 4.13 5.57
C VAL A 69 6.72 3.07 5.25
N LEU A 70 7.15 1.87 4.90
CA LEU A 70 6.29 0.73 4.52
C LEU A 70 6.55 -0.44 5.46
N GLY A 71 5.48 -1.03 6.00
CA GLY A 71 5.58 -2.34 6.65
C GLY A 71 5.72 -3.44 5.59
N LEU A 72 6.43 -4.52 5.91
CA LEU A 72 6.51 -5.69 5.04
C LEU A 72 5.59 -6.81 5.53
N ALA A 73 4.92 -7.50 4.60
CA ALA A 73 4.06 -8.63 4.92
C ALA A 73 4.83 -9.80 5.58
N GLY A 74 6.12 -9.95 5.26
CA GLY A 74 7.04 -10.91 5.89
C GLY A 74 7.62 -10.43 7.23
N GLY A 75 7.24 -9.24 7.71
CA GLY A 75 7.79 -8.60 8.91
C GLY A 75 8.90 -7.60 8.60
N GLY A 76 9.02 -6.60 9.47
CA GLY A 76 9.97 -5.49 9.34
C GLY A 76 9.42 -4.28 8.58
N VAL A 77 10.28 -3.27 8.46
CA VAL A 77 9.97 -1.97 7.87
C VAL A 77 11.01 -1.59 6.84
N VAL A 78 10.54 -1.00 5.75
CA VAL A 78 11.37 -0.36 4.74
C VAL A 78 11.14 1.14 4.79
N ARG A 79 12.23 1.90 4.89
CA ARG A 79 12.23 3.36 4.81
C ARG A 79 12.85 3.77 3.49
N VAL A 80 12.14 4.58 2.73
CA VAL A 80 12.59 5.06 1.43
C VAL A 80 12.64 6.57 1.46
N ASP A 81 13.84 7.13 1.33
CA ASP A 81 14.04 8.56 1.16
C ASP A 81 13.60 9.00 -0.24
N VAL A 82 12.71 9.99 -0.29
CA VAL A 82 12.17 10.63 -1.49
C VAL A 82 12.50 12.13 -1.53
N ALA A 83 13.37 12.61 -0.62
CA ALA A 83 13.84 13.99 -0.62
C ALA A 83 14.58 14.35 -1.92
N GLY A 84 14.50 15.63 -2.29
CA GLY A 84 15.25 16.19 -3.42
C GLY A 84 14.65 15.93 -4.79
N ASP A 85 13.43 15.39 -4.86
CA ASP A 85 12.71 15.10 -6.12
C ASP A 85 13.48 14.14 -7.05
N PRO A 86 13.77 12.91 -6.60
CA PRO A 86 14.63 11.99 -7.34
C PRO A 86 14.01 11.59 -8.69
N GLY A 87 14.83 11.14 -9.63
CA GLY A 87 14.34 10.50 -10.84
C GLY A 87 13.62 9.18 -10.53
N PHE A 88 12.67 8.74 -11.37
CA PHE A 88 11.99 7.46 -11.16
C PHE A 88 12.95 6.25 -11.14
N GLY A 89 13.98 6.26 -12.00
CA GLY A 89 15.00 5.19 -12.01
C GLY A 89 15.86 5.18 -10.75
N GLU A 90 16.16 6.36 -10.20
CA GLU A 90 16.87 6.50 -8.93
C GLU A 90 16.01 5.98 -7.77
N LEU A 91 14.72 6.35 -7.73
CA LEU A 91 13.79 5.85 -6.73
C LEU A 91 13.71 4.32 -6.74
N ALA A 92 13.60 3.70 -7.92
CA ALA A 92 13.60 2.25 -8.05
C ALA A 92 14.87 1.60 -7.48
N GLY A 93 16.04 2.22 -7.69
CA GLY A 93 17.30 1.80 -7.07
C GLY A 93 17.27 1.90 -5.54
N ARG A 94 16.79 3.02 -4.99
CA ARG A 94 16.64 3.24 -3.54
C ARG A 94 15.70 2.22 -2.91
N VAL A 95 14.56 1.96 -3.55
CA VAL A 95 13.58 0.95 -3.12
C VAL A 95 14.17 -0.45 -3.14
N GLY A 96 14.89 -0.82 -4.21
CA GLY A 96 15.56 -2.12 -4.29
C GLY A 96 16.57 -2.33 -3.17
N ALA A 97 17.39 -1.31 -2.87
CA ALA A 97 18.35 -1.36 -1.77
C ALA A 97 17.66 -1.49 -0.40
N ALA A 98 16.57 -0.75 -0.19
CA ALA A 98 15.84 -0.75 1.07
C ALA A 98 15.06 -2.08 1.30
N LEU A 99 14.49 -2.68 0.24
CA LEU A 99 13.88 -4.01 0.30
C LEU A 99 14.90 -5.13 0.58
N ALA A 100 16.14 -4.99 0.14
CA ALA A 100 17.20 -5.96 0.40
C ALA A 100 17.71 -5.92 1.85
N THR A 101 17.44 -4.84 2.58
CA THR A 101 17.93 -4.61 3.96
C THR A 101 16.81 -4.07 4.87
N PRO A 102 15.73 -4.85 5.09
CA PRO A 102 14.62 -4.40 5.91
C PRO A 102 15.03 -4.26 7.37
N VAL A 103 14.46 -3.27 8.05
CA VAL A 103 14.70 -3.03 9.48
C VAL A 103 13.72 -3.86 10.30
N ALA A 104 14.22 -4.67 11.23
CA ALA A 104 13.40 -5.60 12.02
C ALA A 104 12.42 -4.89 12.99
N ASP A 105 12.70 -3.65 13.40
CA ASP A 105 11.89 -2.92 14.37
C ASP A 105 10.87 -1.97 13.72
N GLY A 106 9.59 -2.31 13.90
CA GLY A 106 8.43 -1.48 13.65
C GLY A 106 7.30 -2.25 12.98
N ARG A 107 6.14 -2.36 13.62
CA ARG A 107 4.91 -2.60 12.86
C ARG A 107 4.45 -1.24 12.35
N VAL A 108 4.29 -1.10 11.05
CA VAL A 108 3.58 0.05 10.48
C VAL A 108 2.16 -0.42 10.24
N ASP A 109 1.23 0.07 11.05
CA ASP A 109 -0.14 -0.46 11.07
C ASP A 109 -0.99 0.00 9.86
N ARG A 110 -0.45 0.88 9.01
CA ARG A 110 -1.25 1.61 8.01
C ARG A 110 -1.08 1.14 6.57
N VAL A 111 0.15 0.92 6.11
CA VAL A 111 0.44 0.44 4.75
C VAL A 111 1.46 -0.68 4.85
N VAL A 112 1.01 -1.89 4.50
CA VAL A 112 1.84 -3.09 4.44
C VAL A 112 2.04 -3.48 2.98
N VAL A 113 3.24 -3.87 2.60
CA VAL A 113 3.59 -4.29 1.25
C VAL A 113 4.14 -5.71 1.26
N GLY A 114 3.64 -6.56 0.37
CA GLY A 114 4.12 -7.91 0.12
C GLY A 114 4.52 -8.09 -1.34
N LEU A 115 5.60 -8.82 -1.59
CA LEU A 115 5.93 -9.33 -2.92
C LEU A 115 5.42 -10.77 -3.02
N ALA A 116 4.66 -11.06 -4.07
CA ALA A 116 4.10 -12.38 -4.33
C ALA A 116 4.86 -13.07 -5.48
N ASP A 117 5.14 -14.37 -5.34
CA ASP A 117 5.80 -15.19 -6.37
C ASP A 117 4.85 -15.63 -7.51
N GLY A 118 3.63 -15.10 -7.54
CA GLY A 118 2.58 -15.48 -8.50
C GLY A 118 1.57 -14.35 -8.76
N PRO A 119 0.53 -14.61 -9.57
CA PRO A 119 -0.44 -13.60 -9.95
C PRO A 119 -1.20 -13.11 -8.70
N VAL A 120 -1.34 -11.78 -8.61
CA VAL A 120 -1.94 -11.11 -7.44
C VAL A 120 -3.46 -10.96 -7.54
N ASP A 121 -4.07 -11.36 -8.65
CA ASP A 121 -5.52 -11.22 -8.93
C ASP A 121 -6.42 -12.25 -8.24
N ALA A 122 -5.87 -13.07 -7.34
CA ALA A 122 -6.66 -13.95 -6.49
C ALA A 122 -7.66 -13.15 -5.64
N VAL A 123 -8.82 -13.77 -5.34
CA VAL A 123 -9.81 -13.23 -4.39
C VAL A 123 -9.07 -12.88 -3.10
N GLY A 124 -9.21 -11.62 -2.66
CA GLY A 124 -8.57 -11.13 -1.44
C GLY A 124 -9.19 -11.74 -0.18
N PRO A 125 -8.58 -11.50 0.99
CA PRO A 125 -9.08 -12.07 2.24
C PRO A 125 -10.46 -11.50 2.58
N ASP A 126 -11.22 -12.19 3.44
CA ASP A 126 -12.47 -11.62 3.99
C ASP A 126 -12.19 -10.51 5.02
N VAL A 127 -10.99 -10.52 5.61
CA VAL A 127 -10.55 -9.54 6.60
C VAL A 127 -9.11 -9.06 6.42
N VAL A 128 -8.80 -7.84 6.87
CA VAL A 128 -7.45 -7.26 6.84
C VAL A 128 -7.03 -6.67 8.18
N ASP A 129 -5.75 -6.87 8.53
CA ASP A 129 -5.17 -6.42 9.80
C ASP A 129 -4.48 -5.04 9.74
N ALA A 130 -4.60 -4.36 8.59
CA ALA A 130 -4.06 -3.03 8.33
C ALA A 130 -5.02 -2.24 7.44
N GLY A 131 -4.89 -0.90 7.46
CA GLY A 131 -5.72 -0.02 6.62
C GLY A 131 -5.61 -0.35 5.12
N LEU A 132 -4.38 -0.53 4.63
CA LEU A 132 -4.07 -0.98 3.27
C LEU A 132 -2.97 -2.06 3.29
N THR A 133 -3.20 -3.17 2.59
CA THR A 133 -2.19 -4.19 2.28
C THR A 133 -2.01 -4.28 0.77
N VAL A 134 -0.82 -3.99 0.27
CA VAL A 134 -0.49 -3.99 -1.15
C VAL A 134 0.34 -5.22 -1.48
N TRP A 135 -0.20 -6.11 -2.30
CA TRP A 135 0.51 -7.23 -2.89
C TRP A 135 0.97 -6.87 -4.28
N VAL A 136 2.25 -7.07 -4.56
CA VAL A 136 2.87 -6.80 -5.85
C VAL A 136 3.43 -8.09 -6.41
N ALA A 137 3.11 -8.41 -7.66
CA ALA A 137 3.69 -9.57 -8.33
C ALA A 137 5.20 -9.36 -8.50
N GLY A 138 6.02 -10.36 -8.17
CA GLY A 138 7.48 -10.26 -8.21
C GLY A 138 8.02 -9.96 -9.62
N ASP A 139 7.34 -10.43 -10.65
CA ASP A 139 7.61 -10.15 -12.07
C ASP A 139 7.08 -8.77 -12.53
N GLY A 140 6.44 -8.02 -11.64
CA GLY A 140 5.86 -6.71 -11.91
C GLY A 140 4.61 -6.75 -12.79
N SER A 141 3.98 -7.91 -13.00
CA SER A 141 2.79 -8.03 -13.86
C SER A 141 1.54 -7.32 -13.31
N GLY A 142 1.48 -7.07 -12.00
CA GLY A 142 0.36 -6.37 -11.39
C GLY A 142 0.51 -6.10 -9.89
N LEU A 143 -0.49 -5.43 -9.34
CA LEU A 143 -0.68 -5.24 -7.91
C LEU A 143 -2.13 -5.52 -7.48
N ARG A 144 -2.32 -5.93 -6.23
CA ARG A 144 -3.61 -5.98 -5.55
C ARG A 144 -3.52 -5.17 -4.26
N VAL A 145 -4.55 -4.39 -3.98
CA VAL A 145 -4.70 -3.67 -2.72
C VAL A 145 -5.90 -4.23 -1.98
N ASP A 146 -5.64 -4.86 -0.83
CA ASP A 146 -6.64 -5.30 0.13
C ASP A 146 -6.78 -4.19 1.19
N PHE A 147 -8.01 -3.75 1.46
CA PHE A 147 -8.26 -2.57 2.29
C PHE A 147 -9.43 -2.76 3.25
N ALA A 148 -9.36 -2.06 4.38
CA ALA A 148 -10.47 -1.98 5.33
C ALA A 148 -11.60 -1.14 4.72
N VAL A 149 -12.75 -1.74 4.41
CA VAL A 149 -13.89 -1.03 3.77
C VAL A 149 -14.48 0.05 4.67
N GLU A 150 -14.25 -0.06 5.98
CA GLU A 150 -14.60 0.95 6.97
C GLU A 150 -13.72 2.22 6.89
N GLU A 151 -12.51 2.12 6.35
CA GLU A 151 -11.56 3.24 6.21
C GLU A 151 -11.48 3.79 4.78
N PHE A 152 -11.55 2.89 3.78
CA PHE A 152 -11.35 3.25 2.39
C PHE A 152 -12.52 2.80 1.53
N SER A 153 -12.88 3.63 0.54
CA SER A 153 -13.86 3.26 -0.48
C SER A 153 -13.18 2.56 -1.65
N ALA A 154 -13.88 1.62 -2.27
CA ALA A 154 -13.39 0.94 -3.48
C ALA A 154 -13.08 1.92 -4.63
N GLY A 155 -13.82 3.03 -4.73
CA GLY A 155 -13.56 4.07 -5.73
C GLY A 155 -12.23 4.79 -5.49
N TRP A 156 -11.93 5.14 -4.24
CA TRP A 156 -10.65 5.75 -3.89
C TRP A 156 -9.48 4.79 -4.12
N VAL A 157 -9.61 3.52 -3.68
CA VAL A 157 -8.56 2.51 -3.87
C VAL A 157 -8.31 2.23 -5.36
N ARG A 158 -9.35 2.23 -6.19
CA ARG A 158 -9.19 2.13 -7.64
C ARG A 158 -8.39 3.31 -8.21
N GLY A 159 -8.71 4.55 -7.82
CA GLY A 159 -7.94 5.72 -8.24
C GLY A 159 -6.49 5.68 -7.76
N PHE A 160 -6.25 5.14 -6.57
CA PHE A 160 -4.89 4.91 -6.05
C PHE A 160 -4.12 3.87 -6.89
N VAL A 161 -4.72 2.72 -7.18
CA VAL A 161 -4.13 1.69 -8.05
C VAL A 161 -3.84 2.25 -9.44
N ASP A 162 -4.78 2.98 -10.03
CA ASP A 162 -4.61 3.62 -11.35
C ASP A 162 -3.46 4.63 -11.34
N ALA A 163 -3.29 5.39 -10.25
CA ALA A 163 -2.18 6.32 -10.09
C ALA A 163 -0.83 5.60 -10.02
N VAL A 164 -0.75 4.47 -9.31
CA VAL A 164 0.47 3.64 -9.24
C VAL A 164 0.82 3.11 -10.63
N VAL A 165 -0.14 2.50 -11.34
CA VAL A 165 0.07 1.96 -12.70
C VAL A 165 0.50 3.08 -13.66
N THR A 166 -0.15 4.25 -13.60
CA THR A 166 0.20 5.39 -14.44
C THR A 166 1.62 5.88 -14.16
N LEU A 167 1.99 6.01 -12.87
CA LEU A 167 3.31 6.49 -12.50
C LEU A 167 4.42 5.51 -12.95
N VAL A 168 4.19 4.20 -12.81
CA VAL A 168 5.14 3.18 -13.31
C VAL A 168 5.31 3.30 -14.83
N ALA A 169 4.20 3.38 -15.58
CA ALA A 169 4.26 3.47 -17.03
C ALA A 169 5.03 4.70 -17.53
N VAL A 170 4.76 5.87 -16.95
CA VAL A 170 5.45 7.12 -17.32
C VAL A 170 6.89 7.14 -16.80
N GLY A 171 7.12 6.69 -15.58
CA GLY A 171 8.44 6.66 -14.95
C GLY A 171 9.43 5.73 -15.66
N VAL A 172 8.98 4.60 -16.19
CA VAL A 172 9.80 3.71 -17.02
C VAL A 172 10.18 4.36 -18.35
N GLY A 173 9.29 5.17 -18.94
CA GLY A 173 9.58 5.93 -20.16
C GLY A 173 10.50 7.13 -19.95
N GLU A 174 10.47 7.75 -18.76
CA GLU A 174 11.24 8.96 -18.41
C GLU A 174 11.99 8.79 -17.08
N PRO A 175 12.97 7.87 -16.97
CA PRO A 175 13.57 7.48 -15.68
C PRO A 175 14.36 8.60 -14.99
N GLY A 176 14.83 9.59 -15.74
CA GLY A 176 15.54 10.77 -15.21
C GLY A 176 14.63 11.92 -14.81
N ARG A 177 13.32 11.83 -15.05
CA ARG A 177 12.37 12.89 -14.69
C ARG A 177 12.04 12.83 -13.21
N GLY A 178 12.14 13.97 -12.55
CA GLY A 178 11.83 14.11 -11.13
C GLY A 178 10.42 13.63 -10.79
N LEU A 179 10.28 12.99 -9.63
CA LEU A 179 9.04 12.50 -9.09
C LEU A 179 7.93 13.54 -9.00
N SER A 180 8.16 14.85 -9.06
CA SER A 180 7.17 15.93 -9.05
C SER A 180 6.60 16.23 -10.44
N GLY A 181 7.38 15.94 -11.49
CA GLY A 181 7.07 16.26 -12.89
C GLY A 181 6.32 15.16 -13.64
N LEU A 182 6.11 13.99 -13.03
CA LEU A 182 5.38 12.86 -13.61
C LEU A 182 3.85 13.02 -13.44
N THR A 183 3.04 12.48 -14.34
CA THR A 183 1.57 12.52 -14.16
C THR A 183 1.12 11.37 -13.27
N LEU A 184 0.23 11.66 -12.31
CA LEU A 184 -0.45 10.63 -11.51
C LEU A 184 -1.83 10.31 -12.06
N VAL A 185 -2.43 11.24 -12.81
CA VAL A 185 -3.76 11.10 -13.37
C VAL A 185 -3.63 10.39 -14.72
N SER A 186 -4.37 9.31 -14.88
CA SER A 186 -4.45 8.59 -16.16
C SER A 186 -5.04 9.50 -17.25
N GLY A 187 -4.77 9.19 -18.52
CA GLY A 187 -5.34 9.96 -19.64
C GLY A 187 -6.87 10.02 -19.61
N VAL A 188 -7.52 8.91 -19.26
CA VAL A 188 -8.98 8.78 -19.16
C VAL A 188 -9.54 9.65 -18.04
N GLU A 189 -8.92 9.63 -16.86
CA GLU A 189 -9.37 10.45 -15.74
C GLU A 189 -9.14 11.93 -16.01
N ARG A 190 -8.03 12.28 -16.67
CA ARG A 190 -7.78 13.64 -17.13
C ARG A 190 -8.86 14.13 -18.08
N GLU A 191 -9.27 13.30 -19.04
CA GLU A 191 -10.35 13.62 -19.98
C GLU A 191 -11.70 13.80 -19.27
N ARG A 192 -12.00 12.99 -18.26
CA ARG A 192 -13.21 13.15 -17.42
C ARG A 192 -13.19 14.46 -16.64
N LEU A 193 -12.07 14.78 -15.99
CA LEU A 193 -11.89 16.03 -15.25
C LEU A 193 -11.98 17.25 -16.19
N LEU A 194 -11.40 17.16 -17.38
CA LEU A 194 -11.53 18.20 -18.41
C LEU A 194 -12.97 18.32 -18.92
N GLY A 195 -13.71 17.22 -18.99
CA GLY A 195 -15.14 17.20 -19.31
C GLY A 195 -15.98 17.94 -18.26
N TRP A 196 -15.68 17.75 -16.97
CA TRP A 196 -16.36 18.47 -15.89
C TRP A 196 -16.02 19.96 -15.89
N GLY A 197 -14.78 20.33 -16.23
CA GLY A 197 -14.34 21.73 -16.35
C GLY A 197 -14.96 22.49 -17.53
N ARG A 198 -15.47 21.81 -18.55
CA ARG A 198 -16.10 22.44 -19.73
C ARG A 198 -17.58 22.80 -19.54
N GLY A 199 -18.20 22.35 -18.44
CA GLY A 199 -19.63 22.53 -18.20
C GLY A 199 -20.52 21.78 -19.21
N PRO A 200 -21.85 21.72 -19.01
CA PRO A 200 -22.76 21.14 -20.00
C PRO A 200 -22.72 21.99 -21.29
N VAL A 201 -22.57 21.32 -22.43
CA VAL A 201 -22.71 21.96 -23.75
C VAL A 201 -24.14 22.45 -23.86
N ARG A 202 -24.31 23.78 -23.97
CA ARG A 202 -25.61 24.42 -24.18
C ARG A 202 -26.01 24.39 -25.64
#